data_AF-A0ABD2PZM5-F1
#
_entry.id   AF-A0ABD2PZM5-F1
#
_cell.length_a   1.000
_cell.length_b   1.000
_cell.length_c   1.000
_cell.angle_alpha   90.00
_cell.angle_beta   90.00
_cell.angle_gamma   90.00
#
_symmetry.space_group_name_H-M   'P 1'
#
loop_
_entity.id
_entity.type
_entity.pdbx_description
1 polymer ?
#
loop_
_entity_poly.entity_id
_entity_poly.type
_entity_poly.pdbx_seq_one_letter_code
_entity_poly.pdbx_strand_id
1 'polypeptide(L)'
;MRFFSSDFAVHINTQNTFGGMRGEIAKEFGLVMNGLWTSGWEHLSPAKFKSQFGRFQKMFSGSDQQDSLEFLIFILDGLHEDLNTARLPGKQKPSEKKSSDQLDAENENMRNQLRAQDSWNFHKSFNESIIVELFQGQLHSTVICETCNFNSTTFDTFMYLSLPIPGKSSKCSLHDCLNEFLSKEVLIGVWMCPTCKTTRNATKRTTIWRLPPYLLIHFKRFSFTEIKNEKICTIIDFPITLDLTTKVEHKLNHSYDYSLYAVSNHSGNLDSGHYTATCKWNQEWHKFDDEVVQKISQNQIVVSSGRSA
;
A
#
# COMPACT_ATOMS: atom_id res chain seq x y z
N MET A 1 -2.27 -6.26 14.82
CA MET A 1 -1.90 -7.69 14.71
C MET A 1 -2.50 -8.61 15.79
N ARG A 2 -3.31 -8.13 16.76
CA ARG A 2 -4.02 -9.01 17.71
C ARG A 2 -5.05 -9.96 17.05
N PHE A 3 -5.52 -9.63 15.85
CA PHE A 3 -6.47 -10.45 15.11
C PHE A 3 -5.94 -11.86 14.85
N PHE A 4 -4.74 -11.97 14.26
CA PHE A 4 -4.12 -13.26 13.97
C PHE A 4 -3.61 -14.00 15.22
N SER A 5 -3.49 -13.31 16.37
CA SER A 5 -3.17 -13.92 17.66
C SER A 5 -4.40 -14.41 18.44
N SER A 6 -5.57 -14.47 17.81
CA SER A 6 -6.86 -14.89 18.38
C SER A 6 -7.58 -15.84 17.40
N ASP A 7 -8.89 -16.07 17.54
CA ASP A 7 -9.71 -16.95 16.68
C ASP A 7 -9.91 -16.42 15.25
N PHE A 8 -8.86 -15.96 14.56
CA PHE A 8 -8.94 -15.48 13.17
C PHE A 8 -9.50 -16.55 12.22
N ALA A 9 -9.36 -17.83 12.59
CA ALA A 9 -9.86 -18.97 11.82
C ALA A 9 -11.37 -18.89 11.54
N VAL A 10 -12.16 -18.29 12.43
CA VAL A 10 -13.63 -18.16 12.22
C VAL A 10 -13.98 -17.14 11.14
N HIS A 11 -13.04 -16.26 10.79
CA HIS A 11 -13.21 -15.22 9.79
C HIS A 11 -12.73 -15.66 8.40
N ILE A 12 -12.17 -16.86 8.26
CA ILE A 12 -11.67 -17.38 7.00
C ILE A 12 -12.85 -17.74 6.07
N ASN A 13 -12.87 -17.11 4.91
CA ASN A 13 -13.79 -17.41 3.83
C ASN A 13 -13.20 -18.51 2.91
N THR A 14 -13.48 -19.76 3.24
CA THR A 14 -13.06 -20.92 2.41
C THR A 14 -13.89 -21.09 1.13
N GLN A 15 -14.97 -20.31 0.98
CA GLN A 15 -15.94 -20.44 -0.11
C GLN A 15 -15.75 -19.36 -1.20
N ASN A 16 -14.81 -18.44 -1.02
CA ASN A 16 -14.48 -17.45 -2.04
C ASN A 16 -13.80 -18.15 -3.24
N THR A 17 -14.55 -18.34 -4.32
CA THR A 17 -14.05 -18.96 -5.56
C THR A 17 -13.38 -17.97 -6.51
N PHE A 18 -13.38 -16.68 -6.19
CA PHE A 18 -12.86 -15.61 -7.05
C PHE A 18 -11.69 -14.91 -6.34
N GLY A 19 -10.45 -15.30 -6.67
CA GLY A 19 -9.24 -14.75 -6.05
C GLY A 19 -8.87 -15.37 -4.70
N GLY A 20 -9.83 -15.98 -3.99
CA GLY A 20 -9.60 -16.70 -2.74
C GLY A 20 -8.67 -17.91 -2.89
N MET A 21 -7.75 -18.07 -1.94
CA MET A 21 -6.80 -19.17 -1.84
C MET A 21 -7.34 -20.25 -0.89
N ARG A 22 -8.68 -20.35 -0.81
CA ARG A 22 -9.46 -21.29 0.04
C ARG A 22 -9.12 -21.19 1.53
N GLY A 23 -8.60 -20.06 1.98
CA GLY A 23 -8.17 -19.88 3.36
C GLY A 23 -6.79 -20.47 3.69
N GLU A 24 -6.08 -21.05 2.72
CA GLU A 24 -4.79 -21.71 2.96
C GLU A 24 -3.72 -20.67 3.34
N ILE A 25 -3.70 -19.50 2.69
CA ILE A 25 -2.73 -18.45 3.00
C ILE A 25 -3.04 -17.80 4.34
N ALA A 26 -4.30 -17.43 4.61
CA ALA A 26 -4.69 -16.86 5.90
C ALA A 26 -4.35 -17.80 7.06
N LYS A 27 -4.60 -19.10 6.90
CA LYS A 27 -4.29 -20.11 7.92
C LYS A 27 -2.79 -20.20 8.19
N GLU A 28 -1.97 -20.41 7.18
CA GLU A 28 -0.52 -20.57 7.37
C GLU A 28 0.14 -19.28 7.86
N PHE A 29 -0.31 -18.12 7.36
CA PHE A 29 0.14 -16.82 7.88
C PHE A 29 -0.17 -16.68 9.37
N GLY A 30 -1.40 -17.02 9.79
CA GLY A 30 -1.77 -16.99 11.21
C GLY A 30 -0.97 -17.97 12.07
N LEU A 31 -0.59 -19.14 11.55
CA LEU A 31 0.31 -20.08 12.25
C LEU A 31 1.71 -19.48 12.46
N VAL A 32 2.27 -18.83 11.43
CA VAL A 32 3.56 -18.12 11.54
C VAL A 32 3.46 -16.99 12.58
N MET A 33 2.40 -16.17 12.50
CA MET A 33 2.18 -15.10 13.47
C MET A 33 2.06 -15.66 14.90
N ASN A 34 1.24 -16.69 15.13
CA ASN A 34 1.14 -17.32 16.45
C ASN A 34 2.49 -17.85 16.95
N GLY A 35 3.29 -18.46 16.08
CA GLY A 35 4.64 -18.90 16.42
C GLY A 35 5.56 -17.75 16.83
N LEU A 36 5.58 -16.65 16.08
CA LEU A 36 6.41 -15.47 16.36
C LEU A 36 6.02 -14.77 17.67
N TRP A 37 4.75 -14.80 18.05
CA TRP A 37 4.23 -14.15 19.27
C TRP A 37 4.17 -15.09 20.48
N THR A 38 4.52 -16.36 20.32
CA THR A 38 4.60 -17.33 21.41
C THR A 38 6.03 -17.39 21.95
N SER A 39 6.19 -17.26 23.27
CA SER A 39 7.49 -17.43 23.91
C SER A 39 8.00 -18.88 23.80
N GLY A 40 9.31 -19.06 23.62
CA GLY A 40 9.95 -20.38 23.70
C GLY A 40 10.82 -20.78 22.51
N TRP A 41 10.98 -19.91 21.51
CA TRP A 41 11.80 -20.15 20.33
C TRP A 41 12.71 -18.94 20.09
N GLU A 42 13.96 -19.18 19.69
CA GLU A 42 14.89 -18.12 19.28
C GLU A 42 14.60 -17.64 17.85
N HIS A 43 14.22 -18.58 16.97
CA HIS A 43 13.84 -18.32 15.58
C HIS A 43 12.77 -19.31 15.12
N LEU A 44 12.05 -18.96 14.04
CA LEU A 44 10.99 -19.77 13.45
C LEU A 44 11.23 -19.93 11.94
N SER A 45 11.24 -21.16 11.43
CA SER A 45 11.32 -21.41 9.99
C SER A 45 9.93 -21.34 9.33
N PRO A 46 9.68 -20.43 8.37
CA PRO A 46 8.40 -20.33 7.67
C PRO A 46 8.29 -21.30 6.47
N ALA A 47 8.97 -22.45 6.50
CA ALA A 47 9.08 -23.36 5.33
C ALA A 47 7.72 -23.82 4.78
N LYS A 48 6.76 -24.14 5.65
CA LYS A 48 5.39 -24.51 5.24
C LYS A 48 4.69 -23.35 4.55
N PHE A 49 4.77 -22.15 5.13
CA PHE A 49 4.23 -20.94 4.55
C PHE A 49 4.87 -20.64 3.18
N LYS A 50 6.21 -20.69 3.06
CA LYS A 50 6.92 -20.50 1.78
C LYS A 50 6.44 -21.50 0.72
N SER A 51 6.35 -22.78 1.09
CA SER A 51 5.89 -23.83 0.17
C SER A 51 4.47 -23.58 -0.32
N GLN A 52 3.55 -23.22 0.58
CA GLN A 52 2.16 -22.92 0.23
C GLN A 52 2.04 -21.67 -0.62
N PHE A 53 2.72 -20.59 -0.24
CA PHE A 53 2.75 -19.35 -1.00
C PHE A 53 3.28 -19.57 -2.43
N GLY A 54 4.34 -20.36 -2.60
CA GLY A 54 4.88 -20.73 -3.91
C GLY A 54 3.96 -21.57 -4.80
N ARG A 55 2.97 -22.28 -4.23
CA ARG A 55 1.94 -23.00 -5.01
C ARG A 55 0.96 -22.03 -5.66
N PHE A 56 0.56 -20.97 -4.95
CA PHE A 56 -0.37 -19.96 -5.46
C PHE A 56 0.33 -18.92 -6.33
N GLN A 57 1.58 -18.57 -5.98
CA GLN A 57 2.36 -17.61 -6.72
C GLN A 57 3.72 -18.17 -7.10
N LYS A 58 3.82 -18.67 -8.34
CA LYS A 58 4.97 -19.45 -8.86
C LYS A 58 6.29 -18.70 -8.78
N MET A 59 6.29 -17.37 -8.92
CA MET A 59 7.52 -16.57 -8.81
C MET A 59 8.21 -16.70 -7.44
N PHE A 60 7.48 -17.04 -6.37
CA PHE A 60 8.04 -17.28 -5.03
C PHE A 60 8.31 -18.76 -4.71
N SER A 61 8.13 -19.66 -5.69
CA SER A 61 8.40 -21.09 -5.50
C SER A 61 9.90 -21.41 -5.44
N GLY A 62 10.72 -20.58 -6.09
CA GLY A 62 12.17 -20.74 -6.18
C GLY A 62 12.93 -20.23 -4.95
N SER A 63 14.24 -20.09 -5.14
CA SER A 63 15.16 -19.51 -4.15
C SER A 63 15.84 -18.24 -4.67
N ASP A 64 15.40 -17.74 -5.83
CA ASP A 64 15.88 -16.48 -6.39
C ASP A 64 15.44 -15.31 -5.51
N GLN A 65 16.23 -14.24 -5.51
CA GLN A 65 15.87 -13.00 -4.82
C GLN A 65 14.66 -12.33 -5.48
N GLN A 66 13.82 -11.69 -4.66
CA GLN A 66 12.56 -11.09 -5.11
C GLN A 66 12.39 -9.70 -4.50
N ASP A 67 11.48 -8.90 -5.07
CA ASP A 67 11.10 -7.61 -4.49
C ASP A 67 10.17 -7.83 -3.27
N SER A 68 10.57 -7.29 -2.12
CA SER A 68 9.78 -7.37 -0.89
C SER A 68 8.41 -6.67 -1.00
N LEU A 69 8.29 -5.64 -1.86
CA LEU A 69 7.02 -4.98 -2.12
C LEU A 69 6.08 -5.93 -2.88
N GLU A 70 6.59 -6.62 -3.88
CA GLU A 70 5.79 -7.56 -4.66
C GLU A 70 5.27 -8.68 -3.76
N PHE A 71 6.13 -9.24 -2.91
CA PHE A 71 5.72 -10.19 -1.87
C PHE A 71 4.64 -9.59 -0.95
N LEU A 72 4.82 -8.36 -0.47
CA LEU A 72 3.87 -7.66 0.41
C LEU A 72 2.49 -7.47 -0.26
N ILE A 73 2.45 -7.12 -1.54
CA ILE A 73 1.21 -6.95 -2.30
C ILE A 73 0.47 -8.29 -2.39
N PHE A 74 1.17 -9.35 -2.80
CA PHE A 74 0.56 -10.67 -2.95
C PHE A 74 0.07 -11.25 -1.63
N ILE A 75 0.80 -11.06 -0.53
CA ILE A 75 0.35 -11.55 0.78
C ILE A 75 -0.85 -10.75 1.28
N LEU A 76 -0.89 -9.42 1.13
CA LEU A 76 -2.03 -8.62 1.56
C LEU A 76 -3.28 -8.91 0.72
N ASP A 77 -3.14 -9.12 -0.59
CA ASP A 77 -4.22 -9.52 -1.48
C ASP A 77 -4.74 -10.93 -1.14
N GLY A 78 -3.84 -11.90 -0.96
CA GLY A 78 -4.21 -13.26 -0.55
C GLY A 78 -4.93 -13.29 0.81
N LEU A 79 -4.42 -12.53 1.80
CA LEU A 79 -5.09 -12.37 3.09
C LEU A 79 -6.43 -11.66 2.97
N HIS A 80 -6.53 -10.65 2.10
CA HIS A 80 -7.79 -9.96 1.86
C HIS A 80 -8.83 -10.93 1.32
N GLU A 81 -8.52 -11.65 0.25
CA GLU A 81 -9.44 -12.56 -0.43
C GLU A 81 -9.84 -13.76 0.45
N ASP A 82 -8.91 -14.31 1.22
CA ASP A 82 -9.19 -15.38 2.20
C ASP A 82 -10.04 -14.91 3.39
N LEU A 83 -10.11 -13.60 3.67
CA LEU A 83 -10.88 -13.01 4.77
C LEU A 83 -12.06 -12.15 4.28
N ASN A 84 -12.36 -12.18 2.97
CA ASN A 84 -13.34 -11.27 2.38
C ASN A 84 -14.78 -11.72 2.65
N THR A 85 -15.48 -11.07 3.56
CA THR A 85 -16.87 -11.39 3.95
C THR A 85 -17.89 -10.86 2.95
N ALA A 86 -17.53 -9.95 2.04
CA ALA A 86 -18.43 -9.45 1.00
C ALA A 86 -18.72 -10.51 -0.08
N ARG A 87 -17.86 -11.53 -0.19
CA ARG A 87 -17.93 -12.59 -1.21
C ARG A 87 -18.59 -13.88 -0.70
N LEU A 88 -19.10 -13.91 0.52
CA LEU A 88 -19.83 -15.06 1.05
C LEU A 88 -21.12 -15.33 0.24
N PRO A 89 -21.52 -16.59 0.05
CA PRO A 89 -22.76 -16.92 -0.66
C PRO A 89 -23.97 -16.23 -0.03
N GLY A 90 -24.89 -15.74 -0.87
CA GLY A 90 -26.12 -15.08 -0.43
C GLY A 90 -26.03 -13.56 -0.26
N LYS A 91 -24.83 -12.95 -0.33
CA LYS A 91 -24.73 -11.48 -0.42
C LYS A 91 -25.08 -11.00 -1.82
N GLN A 92 -26.09 -10.15 -1.93
CA GLN A 92 -26.45 -9.50 -3.19
C GLN A 92 -25.41 -8.45 -3.56
N LYS A 93 -24.92 -8.52 -4.80
CA LYS A 93 -24.04 -7.50 -5.36
C LYS A 93 -24.88 -6.28 -5.74
N PRO A 94 -24.53 -5.06 -5.31
CA PRO A 94 -25.23 -3.88 -5.77
C PRO A 94 -25.04 -3.73 -7.28
N SER A 95 -26.10 -3.35 -8.00
CA SER A 95 -25.93 -2.81 -9.34
C SER A 95 -25.24 -1.45 -9.26
N GLU A 96 -24.35 -1.13 -10.21
CA GLU A 96 -23.78 0.20 -10.34
C GLU A 96 -24.90 1.23 -10.53
N LYS A 97 -25.37 1.83 -9.44
CA LYS A 97 -26.20 3.02 -9.51
C LYS A 97 -25.26 4.21 -9.60
N LYS A 98 -25.13 4.79 -10.80
CA LYS A 98 -24.53 6.12 -11.00
C LYS A 98 -25.46 7.19 -10.39
N SER A 99 -25.52 7.26 -9.06
CA SER A 99 -26.48 8.11 -8.35
C SER A 99 -26.02 9.57 -8.24
N SER A 100 -24.75 9.86 -8.48
CA SER A 100 -24.13 11.15 -8.14
C SER A 100 -24.00 12.16 -9.28
N ASP A 101 -24.17 11.77 -10.54
CA ASP A 101 -24.01 12.71 -11.68
C ASP A 101 -25.24 13.62 -11.86
N GLN A 102 -26.33 13.38 -11.12
CA GLN A 102 -27.62 14.08 -11.24
C GLN A 102 -28.03 14.88 -10.00
N LEU A 103 -27.18 14.97 -8.97
CA LEU A 103 -27.46 15.82 -7.82
C LEU A 103 -26.88 17.21 -8.08
N ASP A 104 -27.78 18.21 -8.18
CA ASP A 104 -27.50 19.64 -8.18
C ASP A 104 -26.94 20.08 -6.80
N ALA A 105 -25.85 19.46 -6.35
CA ALA A 105 -25.08 20.00 -5.25
C ALA A 105 -24.44 21.31 -5.75
N GLU A 106 -24.89 22.43 -5.18
CA GLU A 106 -24.43 23.78 -5.49
C GLU A 106 -22.93 23.99 -5.21
N ASN A 107 -22.33 23.13 -4.38
CA ASN A 107 -20.92 23.19 -3.98
C ASN A 107 -20.14 21.95 -4.42
N GLU A 108 -19.02 22.16 -5.13
CA GLU A 108 -18.08 21.12 -5.58
C GLU A 108 -17.57 20.24 -4.43
N ASN A 109 -17.33 20.81 -3.25
CA ASN A 109 -16.88 20.06 -2.09
C ASN A 109 -17.93 19.02 -1.63
N MET A 110 -19.21 19.41 -1.60
CA MET A 110 -20.31 18.51 -1.22
C MET A 110 -20.47 17.39 -2.26
N ARG A 111 -20.33 17.73 -3.55
CA ARG A 111 -20.36 16.74 -4.63
C ARG A 111 -19.22 15.72 -4.50
N ASN A 112 -18.01 16.18 -4.20
CA ASN A 112 -16.85 15.32 -3.99
C ASN A 112 -17.02 14.42 -2.77
N GLN A 113 -17.62 14.94 -1.68
CA GLN A 113 -17.97 14.13 -0.50
C GLN A 113 -18.92 12.99 -0.84
N LEU A 114 -20.00 13.25 -1.58
CA LEU A 114 -20.96 12.22 -1.98
C LEU A 114 -20.31 11.19 -2.90
N ARG A 115 -19.57 11.63 -3.93
CA ARG A 115 -18.88 10.74 -4.88
C ARG A 115 -17.83 9.86 -4.22
N ALA A 116 -17.06 10.43 -3.28
CA ALA A 116 -16.08 9.67 -2.52
C ALA A 116 -16.74 8.58 -1.67
N GLN A 117 -17.85 8.93 -0.99
CA GLN A 117 -18.60 8.01 -0.16
C GLN A 117 -19.27 6.91 -0.98
N ASP A 118 -19.86 7.24 -2.12
CA ASP A 118 -20.46 6.27 -3.05
C ASP A 118 -19.41 5.30 -3.61
N SER A 119 -18.27 5.83 -4.06
CA SER A 119 -17.12 5.00 -4.51
C SER A 119 -16.64 4.06 -3.41
N TRP A 120 -16.53 4.56 -2.18
CA TRP A 120 -16.09 3.74 -1.04
C TRP A 120 -17.11 2.66 -0.66
N ASN A 121 -18.40 3.00 -0.65
CA ASN A 121 -19.47 2.05 -0.35
C ASN A 121 -19.54 0.96 -1.42
N PHE A 122 -19.39 1.35 -2.70
CA PHE A 122 -19.33 0.41 -3.80
C PHE A 122 -18.12 -0.52 -3.65
N HIS A 123 -16.92 0.01 -3.38
CA HIS A 123 -15.73 -0.79 -3.10
C HIS A 123 -15.96 -1.78 -1.94
N LYS A 124 -16.50 -1.31 -0.81
CA LYS A 124 -16.80 -2.16 0.36
C LYS A 124 -17.85 -3.24 0.09
N SER A 125 -18.75 -3.03 -0.88
CA SER A 125 -19.74 -4.05 -1.26
C SER A 125 -19.12 -5.29 -1.91
N PHE A 126 -17.88 -5.18 -2.39
CA PHE A 126 -17.11 -6.29 -2.96
C PHE A 126 -15.92 -6.70 -2.10
N ASN A 127 -15.43 -5.78 -1.25
CA ASN A 127 -14.17 -5.90 -0.52
C ASN A 127 -14.41 -5.55 0.95
N GLU A 128 -14.66 -6.57 1.77
CA GLU A 128 -14.91 -6.40 3.21
C GLU A 128 -14.04 -7.38 3.99
N SER A 129 -12.96 -6.87 4.59
CA SER A 129 -12.05 -7.67 5.42
C SER A 129 -11.25 -6.75 6.35
N ILE A 130 -10.55 -7.33 7.32
CA ILE A 130 -9.63 -6.58 8.17
C ILE A 130 -8.51 -5.88 7.37
N ILE A 131 -8.10 -6.43 6.22
CA ILE A 131 -7.06 -5.81 5.37
C ILE A 131 -7.57 -4.47 4.81
N VAL A 132 -8.83 -4.44 4.37
CA VAL A 132 -9.49 -3.21 3.88
C VAL A 132 -9.59 -2.17 4.99
N GLU A 133 -10.01 -2.59 6.18
CA GLU A 133 -10.18 -1.68 7.33
C GLU A 133 -8.86 -1.10 7.84
N LEU A 134 -7.78 -1.88 7.83
CA LEU A 134 -6.51 -1.49 8.41
C LEU A 134 -5.58 -0.75 7.45
N PHE A 135 -5.57 -1.13 6.17
CA PHE A 135 -4.54 -0.69 5.22
C PHE A 135 -5.08 0.11 4.05
N GLN A 136 -6.39 0.09 3.78
CA GLN A 136 -6.90 0.79 2.60
C GLN A 136 -7.34 2.23 2.88
N GLY A 137 -6.86 3.15 2.05
CA GLY A 137 -7.30 4.53 1.98
C GLY A 137 -7.95 4.85 0.64
N GLN A 138 -8.17 6.13 0.38
CA GLN A 138 -8.76 6.64 -0.86
C GLN A 138 -7.98 7.86 -1.36
N LEU A 139 -7.64 7.86 -2.64
CA LEU A 139 -7.10 9.01 -3.37
C LEU A 139 -8.22 9.71 -4.12
N HIS A 140 -8.08 11.02 -4.31
CA HIS A 140 -8.93 11.82 -5.17
C HIS A 140 -8.11 12.31 -6.35
N SER A 141 -8.51 11.94 -7.57
CA SER A 141 -7.82 12.35 -8.79
C SER A 141 -8.71 13.25 -9.64
N THR A 142 -8.15 14.34 -10.14
CA THR A 142 -8.80 15.27 -11.04
C THR A 142 -7.99 15.34 -12.34
N VAL A 143 -8.63 15.13 -13.48
CA VAL A 143 -8.04 15.26 -14.83
C VAL A 143 -8.81 16.30 -15.62
N ILE A 144 -8.13 17.38 -16.01
CA ILE A 144 -8.72 18.50 -16.73
C ILE A 144 -8.18 18.51 -18.16
N CYS A 145 -9.07 18.41 -19.15
CA CYS A 145 -8.73 18.55 -20.55
C CYS A 145 -8.24 19.97 -20.86
N GLU A 146 -7.05 20.14 -21.43
CA GLU A 146 -6.51 21.47 -21.75
C GLU A 146 -7.14 22.08 -23.02
N THR A 147 -7.97 21.32 -23.75
CA THR A 147 -8.67 21.80 -24.95
C THR A 147 -10.12 22.20 -24.68
N CYS A 148 -10.89 21.35 -23.99
CA CYS A 148 -12.32 21.58 -23.76
C CYS A 148 -12.68 21.86 -22.30
N ASN A 149 -11.70 21.90 -21.39
CA ASN A 149 -11.89 22.10 -19.95
C ASN A 149 -12.81 21.07 -19.27
N PHE A 150 -13.09 19.94 -19.92
CA PHE A 150 -13.80 18.83 -19.26
C PHE A 150 -13.02 18.37 -18.03
N ASN A 151 -13.70 18.38 -16.88
CA ASN A 151 -13.14 17.97 -15.60
C ASN A 151 -13.62 16.55 -15.24
N SER A 152 -12.69 15.61 -15.20
CA SER A 152 -12.94 14.23 -14.76
C SER A 152 -12.43 14.04 -13.33
N THR A 153 -13.31 13.61 -12.44
CA THR A 153 -12.99 13.29 -11.04
C THR A 153 -13.15 11.81 -10.79
N THR A 154 -12.16 11.19 -10.15
CA THR A 154 -12.22 9.79 -9.69
C THR A 154 -11.78 9.68 -8.23
N PHE A 155 -12.31 8.65 -7.56
CA PHE A 155 -11.93 8.29 -6.19
C PHE A 155 -11.50 6.83 -6.18
N ASP A 156 -10.20 6.62 -6.04
CA ASP A 156 -9.55 5.32 -6.20
C ASP A 156 -9.03 4.84 -4.85
N THR A 157 -9.21 3.56 -4.54
CA THR A 157 -8.69 2.98 -3.30
C THR A 157 -7.20 2.66 -3.45
N PHE A 158 -6.46 2.74 -2.35
CA PHE A 158 -5.06 2.36 -2.30
C PHE A 158 -4.77 1.55 -1.03
N MET A 159 -3.80 0.63 -1.10
CA MET A 159 -3.34 -0.15 0.05
C MET A 159 -1.98 0.33 0.58
N TYR A 160 -1.18 0.97 -0.28
CA TYR A 160 0.10 1.57 0.03
C TYR A 160 0.35 2.76 -0.89
N LEU A 161 1.23 3.68 -0.49
CA LEU A 161 1.66 4.80 -1.32
C LEU A 161 3.03 4.49 -1.90
N SER A 162 3.11 4.41 -3.24
CA SER A 162 4.34 4.17 -3.98
C SER A 162 4.95 5.49 -4.44
N LEU A 163 5.79 6.07 -3.59
CA LEU A 163 6.32 7.42 -3.76
C LEU A 163 7.50 7.46 -4.75
N PRO A 164 7.47 8.36 -5.74
CA PRO A 164 8.65 8.67 -6.54
C PRO A 164 9.71 9.32 -5.64
N ILE A 165 10.97 9.07 -5.97
CA ILE A 165 12.11 9.74 -5.34
C ILE A 165 12.49 10.91 -6.24
N PRO A 166 12.42 12.17 -5.76
CA PRO A 166 12.79 13.33 -6.56
C PRO A 166 14.20 13.18 -7.13
N GLY A 167 14.33 13.30 -8.45
CA GLY A 167 15.62 13.14 -9.12
C GLY A 167 16.61 14.24 -8.75
N LYS A 168 17.91 13.95 -8.91
CA LYS A 168 19.06 14.89 -8.85
C LYS A 168 19.69 15.18 -7.48
N SER A 169 19.19 14.63 -6.38
CA SER A 169 19.84 14.80 -5.06
C SER A 169 20.32 13.47 -4.47
N SER A 170 21.46 13.52 -3.79
CA SER A 170 21.96 12.41 -2.97
C SER A 170 21.13 12.20 -1.69
N LYS A 171 20.37 13.23 -1.28
CA LYS A 171 19.48 13.20 -0.12
C LYS A 171 18.16 13.94 -0.39
N CYS A 172 17.04 13.37 0.05
CA CYS A 172 15.73 14.04 0.11
C CYS A 172 15.00 13.66 1.41
N SER A 173 13.88 14.30 1.68
CA SER A 173 12.98 13.95 2.78
C SER A 173 11.76 13.17 2.27
N LEU A 174 11.08 12.46 3.18
CA LEU A 174 9.77 11.85 2.91
C LEU A 174 8.75 12.91 2.44
N HIS A 175 8.82 14.13 2.97
CA HIS A 175 7.96 15.22 2.55
C HIS A 175 8.20 15.60 1.09
N ASP A 176 9.44 15.58 0.61
CA ASP A 176 9.76 15.85 -0.80
C ASP A 176 9.15 14.76 -1.70
N CYS A 177 9.28 13.49 -1.31
CA CYS A 177 8.68 12.37 -2.05
C CYS A 177 7.14 12.45 -2.08
N LEU A 178 6.51 12.83 -0.96
CA LEU A 178 5.06 13.06 -0.88
C LEU A 178 4.63 14.26 -1.73
N ASN A 179 5.39 15.35 -1.73
CA ASN A 179 5.09 16.51 -2.55
C ASN A 179 5.19 16.19 -4.04
N GLU A 180 6.19 15.43 -4.46
CA GLU A 180 6.34 14.96 -5.83
C GLU A 180 5.14 14.06 -6.23
N PHE A 181 4.77 13.11 -5.36
CA PHE A 181 3.61 12.23 -5.57
C PHE A 181 2.29 12.99 -5.74
N LEU A 182 2.09 14.07 -4.97
CA LEU A 182 0.87 14.89 -4.97
C LEU A 182 0.95 16.09 -5.92
N SER A 183 2.05 16.21 -6.67
CA SER A 183 2.25 17.31 -7.60
C SER A 183 1.31 17.19 -8.80
N LYS A 184 1.06 18.33 -9.45
CA LYS A 184 0.26 18.42 -10.66
C LYS A 184 1.11 17.92 -11.83
N GLU A 185 0.64 16.91 -12.57
CA GLU A 185 1.35 16.32 -13.72
C GLU A 185 0.63 16.62 -15.04
N VAL A 186 1.38 16.90 -16.10
CA VAL A 186 0.83 17.14 -17.44
C VAL A 186 0.91 15.84 -18.26
N LEU A 187 -0.25 15.35 -18.68
CA LEU A 187 -0.39 14.21 -19.58
C LEU A 187 -0.37 14.73 -21.01
N ILE A 188 0.70 14.48 -21.76
CA ILE A 188 0.87 14.99 -23.12
C ILE A 188 0.35 13.97 -24.13
N GLY A 189 -0.78 14.24 -24.78
CA GLY A 189 -1.31 13.44 -25.89
C GLY A 189 -1.73 12.00 -25.57
N VAL A 190 -1.77 11.61 -24.30
CA VAL A 190 -2.05 10.22 -23.87
C VAL A 190 -3.45 10.03 -23.28
N TRP A 191 -4.13 11.10 -22.86
CA TRP A 191 -5.43 10.98 -22.20
C TRP A 191 -6.58 11.09 -23.20
N MET A 192 -7.42 10.05 -23.30
CA MET A 192 -8.59 10.02 -24.17
C MET A 192 -9.74 10.83 -23.55
N CYS A 193 -9.98 12.03 -24.08
CA CYS A 193 -10.99 12.92 -23.53
C CYS A 193 -12.41 12.43 -23.86
N PRO A 194 -13.31 12.25 -22.86
CA PRO A 194 -14.68 11.81 -23.10
C PRO A 194 -15.53 12.78 -23.93
N THR A 195 -15.22 14.08 -23.90
CA THR A 195 -15.94 15.11 -24.66
C THR A 195 -15.35 15.29 -26.06
N CYS A 196 -14.03 15.38 -26.21
CA CYS A 196 -13.38 15.53 -27.51
C CYS A 196 -13.33 14.24 -28.34
N LYS A 197 -13.55 13.07 -27.72
CA LYS A 197 -13.50 11.74 -28.34
C LYS A 197 -12.16 11.41 -29.02
N THR A 198 -11.07 11.95 -28.49
CA THR A 198 -9.71 11.75 -29.02
C THR A 198 -8.69 12.02 -27.90
N THR A 199 -7.43 11.65 -28.13
CA THR A 199 -6.37 11.91 -27.16
C THR A 199 -6.03 13.40 -27.12
N ARG A 200 -5.81 13.91 -25.91
CA ARG A 200 -5.54 15.32 -25.64
C ARG A 200 -4.49 15.47 -24.55
N ASN A 201 -3.91 16.66 -24.53
CA ASN A 201 -3.20 17.11 -23.36
C ASN A 201 -4.21 17.32 -22.22
N ALA A 202 -3.84 16.87 -21.05
CA ALA A 202 -4.65 17.05 -19.85
C ALA A 202 -3.73 17.29 -18.67
N THR A 203 -4.19 18.09 -17.72
CA THR A 203 -3.52 18.15 -16.45
C THR A 203 -4.19 17.22 -15.45
N LYS A 204 -3.41 16.36 -14.80
CA LYS A 204 -3.84 15.51 -13.69
C LYS A 204 -3.31 16.02 -12.35
N ARG A 205 -4.14 15.93 -11.31
CA ARG A 205 -3.76 16.18 -9.92
C ARG A 205 -4.31 15.05 -9.06
N THR A 206 -3.48 14.53 -8.17
CA THR A 206 -3.88 13.50 -7.20
C THR A 206 -3.71 14.05 -5.79
N THR A 207 -4.72 13.90 -4.95
CA THR A 207 -4.72 14.27 -3.53
C THR A 207 -5.13 13.07 -2.68
N ILE A 208 -4.87 13.15 -1.38
CA ILE A 208 -5.29 12.12 -0.43
C ILE A 208 -6.67 12.50 0.11
N TRP A 209 -7.65 11.62 -0.06
CA TRP A 209 -9.00 11.82 0.44
C TRP A 209 -9.23 11.16 1.81
N ARG A 210 -8.75 9.92 1.95
CA ARG A 210 -8.83 9.13 3.19
C ARG A 210 -7.52 8.39 3.42
N LEU A 211 -6.99 8.48 4.64
CA LEU A 211 -5.84 7.69 5.07
C LEU A 211 -6.27 6.47 5.92
N PRO A 212 -5.57 5.33 5.81
CA PRO A 212 -5.82 4.14 6.61
C PRO A 212 -5.18 4.23 8.01
N PRO A 213 -5.65 3.46 9.01
CA PRO A 213 -4.97 3.35 10.31
C PRO A 213 -3.51 2.91 10.24
N TYR A 214 -3.19 2.00 9.31
CA TYR A 214 -1.82 1.57 9.02
C TYR A 214 -1.43 2.00 7.61
N LEU A 215 -0.55 3.00 7.51
CA LEU A 215 -0.06 3.51 6.24
C LEU A 215 1.24 2.80 5.84
N LEU A 216 1.22 2.16 4.66
CA LEU A 216 2.39 1.58 4.04
C LEU A 216 2.96 2.58 3.02
N ILE A 217 4.22 2.95 3.20
CA ILE A 217 4.94 3.84 2.28
C ILE A 217 6.06 3.05 1.62
N HIS A 218 6.01 2.98 0.30
CA HIS A 218 7.04 2.40 -0.54
C HIS A 218 7.79 3.52 -1.27
N PHE A 219 9.11 3.45 -1.32
CA PHE A 219 9.94 4.34 -2.13
C PHE A 219 10.36 3.62 -3.40
N LYS A 220 10.03 4.18 -4.57
CA LYS A 220 10.37 3.62 -5.89
C LYS A 220 11.88 3.66 -6.15
N ARG A 221 12.63 2.76 -5.52
CA ARG A 221 14.09 2.69 -5.60
C ARG A 221 14.56 1.96 -6.85
N PHE A 222 13.79 1.03 -7.39
CA PHE A 222 14.18 0.32 -8.60
C PHE A 222 13.63 1.05 -9.83
N SER A 223 14.54 1.46 -10.71
CA SER A 223 14.22 2.12 -11.97
C SER A 223 14.60 1.20 -13.12
N PHE A 224 13.64 0.92 -13.98
CA PHE A 224 13.80 0.13 -15.20
C PHE A 224 13.57 1.06 -16.38
N THR A 225 14.63 1.37 -17.12
CA THR A 225 14.57 2.18 -18.34
C THR A 225 15.11 1.35 -19.50
N GLU A 226 14.84 1.78 -20.74
CA GLU A 226 15.38 1.11 -21.94
C GLU A 226 16.92 1.04 -21.94
N ILE A 227 17.58 1.93 -21.20
CA ILE A 227 19.04 2.12 -21.22
C ILE A 227 19.71 1.45 -20.02
N LYS A 228 19.07 1.47 -18.86
CA LYS A 228 19.64 0.94 -17.61
C LYS A 228 18.57 0.54 -16.61
N ASN A 229 18.89 -0.54 -15.89
CA ASN A 229 18.21 -0.92 -14.66
C ASN A 229 19.10 -0.50 -13.50
N GLU A 230 18.59 0.31 -12.59
CA GLU A 230 19.39 0.80 -11.47
C GLU A 230 18.60 0.93 -10.17
N LYS A 231 19.33 0.84 -9.06
CA LYS A 231 18.82 1.12 -7.73
C LYS A 231 19.17 2.56 -7.36
N ILE A 232 18.14 3.34 -7.06
CA ILE A 232 18.25 4.70 -6.54
C ILE A 232 18.68 4.62 -5.07
N CYS A 233 19.94 4.98 -4.83
CA CYS A 233 20.56 4.97 -3.51
C CYS A 233 20.42 6.30 -2.76
N THR A 234 19.55 7.22 -3.21
CA THR A 234 19.25 8.49 -2.52
C THR A 234 18.86 8.21 -1.07
N ILE A 235 19.48 8.96 -0.16
CA ILE A 235 19.17 8.92 1.27
C ILE A 235 17.83 9.61 1.47
N ILE A 236 16.87 8.90 2.07
CA ILE A 236 15.55 9.47 2.35
C ILE A 236 15.44 9.66 3.85
N ASP A 237 15.32 10.92 4.26
CA ASP A 237 15.08 11.29 5.65
C ASP A 237 13.58 11.18 5.95
N PHE A 238 13.20 10.29 6.86
CA PHE A 238 11.81 10.07 7.26
C PHE A 238 11.69 10.17 8.79
N PRO A 239 10.68 10.88 9.32
CA PRO A 239 10.55 11.06 10.74
C PRO A 239 9.93 9.82 11.42
N ILE A 240 10.20 9.64 12.72
CA ILE A 240 9.51 8.61 13.52
C ILE A 240 8.03 8.97 13.72
N THR A 241 7.71 10.26 13.77
CA THR A 241 6.34 10.76 13.87
C THR A 241 6.03 11.61 12.65
N LEU A 242 4.93 11.34 11.96
CA LEU A 242 4.56 11.96 10.71
C LEU A 242 3.13 12.50 10.78
N ASP A 243 2.99 13.81 10.65
CA ASP A 243 1.69 14.47 10.53
C ASP A 243 1.32 14.61 9.04
N LEU A 244 0.23 13.96 8.62
CA LEU A 244 -0.31 14.04 7.27
C LEU A 244 -1.61 14.87 7.19
N THR A 245 -2.04 15.50 8.27
CA THR A 245 -3.31 16.23 8.36
C THR A 245 -3.43 17.29 7.27
N THR A 246 -2.35 18.00 6.97
CA THR A 246 -2.31 19.04 5.93
C THR A 246 -2.33 18.51 4.50
N LYS A 247 -2.09 17.21 4.30
CA LYS A 247 -2.08 16.54 2.99
C LYS A 247 -3.41 15.91 2.62
N VAL A 248 -4.32 15.76 3.59
CA VAL A 248 -5.67 15.24 3.36
C VAL A 248 -6.58 16.38 2.93
N GLU A 249 -7.23 16.23 1.78
CA GLU A 249 -8.13 17.25 1.23
C GLU A 249 -9.42 17.34 2.05
N HIS A 250 -9.96 16.20 2.45
CA HIS A 250 -11.15 16.11 3.27
C HIS A 250 -10.82 16.41 4.74
N LYS A 251 -10.90 17.69 5.10
CA LYS A 251 -10.68 18.18 6.47
C LYS A 251 -11.84 17.78 7.39
N LEU A 252 -11.85 16.53 7.83
CA LEU A 252 -12.50 16.19 9.08
C LEU A 252 -11.69 16.86 10.20
N ASN A 253 -12.33 17.26 11.31
CA ASN A 253 -11.63 17.75 12.51
C ASN A 253 -10.86 16.59 13.20
N HIS A 254 -9.98 15.93 12.44
CA HIS A 254 -9.27 14.73 12.80
C HIS A 254 -7.79 14.92 12.44
N SER A 255 -6.92 14.62 13.41
CA SER A 255 -5.47 14.65 13.20
C SER A 255 -5.02 13.31 12.62
N TYR A 256 -4.16 13.36 11.61
CA TYR A 256 -3.56 12.19 10.98
C TYR A 256 -2.08 12.06 11.37
N ASP A 257 -1.86 11.72 12.65
CA ASP A 257 -0.53 11.51 13.23
C ASP A 257 -0.13 10.03 13.18
N TYR A 258 0.93 9.73 12.43
CA TYR A 258 1.48 8.39 12.31
C TYR A 258 2.75 8.25 13.14
N SER A 259 2.94 7.06 13.73
CA SER A 259 4.19 6.66 14.37
C SER A 259 4.80 5.48 13.61
N LEU A 260 6.06 5.63 13.18
CA LEU A 260 6.80 4.57 12.52
C LEU A 260 7.02 3.41 13.51
N TYR A 261 6.73 2.20 13.06
CA TYR A 261 6.94 0.98 13.85
C TYR A 261 7.68 -0.13 13.10
N ALA A 262 7.84 -0.04 11.78
CA ALA A 262 8.53 -1.02 10.97
C ALA A 262 9.15 -0.40 9.72
N VAL A 263 10.31 -0.89 9.30
CA VAL A 263 11.00 -0.54 8.05
C VAL A 263 11.53 -1.82 7.40
N SER A 264 11.25 -2.02 6.11
CA SER A 264 11.93 -3.03 5.28
C SER A 264 13.13 -2.37 4.62
N ASN A 265 14.34 -2.85 4.94
CA ASN A 265 15.60 -2.31 4.43
C ASN A 265 16.14 -3.23 3.34
N HIS A 266 16.72 -2.65 2.29
CA HIS A 266 17.39 -3.39 1.22
C HIS A 266 18.83 -2.91 1.04
N SER A 267 19.79 -3.82 1.15
CA SER A 267 21.20 -3.60 0.80
C SER A 267 21.54 -4.32 -0.51
N GLY A 268 22.59 -3.89 -1.23
CA GLY A 268 22.95 -4.45 -2.55
C GLY A 268 22.25 -3.80 -3.74
N ASN A 269 22.23 -4.48 -4.89
CA ASN A 269 21.74 -4.02 -6.19
C ASN A 269 20.48 -4.80 -6.65
N LEU A 270 20.13 -4.75 -7.95
CA LEU A 270 18.94 -5.45 -8.47
C LEU A 270 19.11 -6.98 -8.55
N ASP A 271 20.32 -7.45 -8.84
CA ASP A 271 20.60 -8.86 -9.12
C ASP A 271 21.10 -9.61 -7.87
N SER A 272 21.57 -8.87 -6.87
CA SER A 272 22.07 -9.38 -5.61
C SER A 272 21.95 -8.33 -4.51
N GLY A 273 21.14 -8.63 -3.52
CA GLY A 273 20.92 -7.81 -2.34
C GLY A 273 20.51 -8.64 -1.13
N HIS A 274 20.19 -7.94 -0.06
CA HIS A 274 19.78 -8.55 1.21
C HIS A 274 18.74 -7.68 1.89
N TYR A 275 17.64 -8.30 2.31
CA TYR A 275 16.55 -7.63 3.00
C TYR A 275 16.66 -7.86 4.51
N THR A 276 16.46 -6.80 5.29
CA THR A 276 16.36 -6.88 6.75
C THR A 276 15.19 -6.05 7.23
N ALA A 277 14.62 -6.36 8.38
CA ALA A 277 13.55 -5.56 8.98
C ALA A 277 14.05 -4.79 10.20
N THR A 278 13.52 -3.61 10.41
CA THR A 278 13.72 -2.84 11.64
C THR A 278 12.37 -2.55 12.25
N CYS A 279 12.08 -3.12 13.42
CA CYS A 279 10.75 -3.04 14.04
C CYS A 279 10.84 -2.50 15.46
N LYS A 280 9.82 -1.73 15.86
CA LYS A 280 9.64 -1.21 17.21
C LYS A 280 8.79 -2.17 18.02
N TRP A 281 9.32 -2.67 19.13
CA TRP A 281 8.63 -3.55 20.07
C TRP A 281 8.93 -3.11 21.50
N ASN A 282 7.90 -3.00 22.35
CA ASN A 282 8.03 -2.52 23.74
C ASN A 282 8.83 -1.22 23.90
N GLN A 283 8.60 -0.25 23.00
CA GLN A 283 9.33 1.03 22.92
C GLN A 283 10.80 0.95 22.51
N GLU A 284 11.30 -0.23 22.14
CA GLU A 284 12.67 -0.46 21.73
C GLU A 284 12.75 -0.90 20.27
N TRP A 285 13.80 -0.47 19.58
CA TRP A 285 14.03 -0.82 18.19
C TRP A 285 14.90 -2.07 18.08
N HIS A 286 14.50 -2.96 17.19
CA HIS A 286 15.20 -4.20 16.92
C HIS A 286 15.40 -4.36 15.40
N LYS A 287 16.61 -4.74 15.00
CA LYS A 287 16.94 -5.20 13.65
C LYS A 287 16.75 -6.71 13.60
N PHE A 288 15.99 -7.18 12.62
CA PHE A 288 15.77 -8.58 12.28
C PHE A 288 16.52 -8.85 10.98
N ASP A 289 17.60 -9.61 11.10
CA ASP A 289 18.48 -10.03 10.01
C ASP A 289 18.40 -11.57 9.96
N ASP A 290 17.39 -12.06 9.23
CA ASP A 290 16.96 -13.46 9.26
C ASP A 290 16.73 -13.98 10.69
N GLU A 291 17.48 -14.99 11.13
CA GLU A 291 17.41 -15.55 12.49
C GLU A 291 18.03 -14.64 13.57
N VAL A 292 18.80 -13.63 13.18
CA VAL A 292 19.53 -12.77 14.13
C VAL A 292 18.68 -11.54 14.49
N VAL A 293 18.39 -11.40 15.78
CA VAL A 293 17.70 -10.23 16.33
C VAL A 293 18.66 -9.41 17.16
N GLN A 294 18.82 -8.14 16.81
CA GLN A 294 19.69 -7.21 17.53
C GLN A 294 18.92 -5.96 17.94
N LYS A 295 19.02 -5.58 19.22
CA LYS A 295 18.55 -4.27 19.68
C LYS A 295 19.40 -3.15 19.08
N ILE A 296 18.75 -2.13 18.53
CA ILE A 296 19.41 -0.98 17.90
C ILE A 296 18.91 0.34 18.48
N SER A 297 19.71 1.39 18.31
CA SER A 297 19.30 2.77 18.64
C SER A 297 18.49 3.39 17.50
N GLN A 298 17.68 4.41 17.82
CA GLN A 298 16.86 5.12 16.83
C GLN A 298 17.69 5.73 15.68
N ASN A 299 18.91 6.16 15.97
CA ASN A 299 19.81 6.76 14.97
C ASN A 299 20.26 5.76 13.90
N GLN A 300 20.13 4.46 14.16
CA GLN A 300 20.50 3.39 13.22
C GLN A 300 19.34 2.98 12.29
N ILE A 301 18.15 3.58 12.42
CA ILE A 301 17.00 3.30 11.55
C ILE A 301 17.17 3.96 10.18
N VAL A 302 17.81 5.14 10.13
CA VAL A 302 18.10 5.85 8.88
C VAL A 302 19.34 5.25 8.26
N VAL A 303 19.19 4.11 7.60
CA VAL A 303 20.29 3.50 6.85
C VAL A 303 20.18 3.92 5.39
N SER A 304 21.09 4.79 4.96
CA SER A 304 21.36 4.95 3.54
C SER A 304 21.74 3.58 2.97
N SER A 305 21.08 3.13 1.91
CA SER A 305 21.47 1.92 1.17
C SER A 305 22.82 2.08 0.41
N GLY A 306 23.70 2.97 0.90
CA GLY A 306 25.05 3.17 0.40
C GLY A 306 26.00 2.19 1.07
N ARG A 307 26.88 1.61 0.26
CA ARG A 307 27.92 0.62 0.63
C ARG A 307 28.46 0.87 2.04
N SER A 308 28.39 -0.16 2.88
CA SER A 308 29.34 -0.32 3.99
C SER A 308 30.74 -0.22 3.39
N ALA A 309 31.48 0.80 3.80
CA ALA A 309 32.92 0.88 3.59
C ALA A 309 33.63 -0.10 4.53
#